data_AF-A0A8S8ZFU7-F1
#
_entry.id   AF-A0A8S8ZFU7-F1
#
_cell.length_a   1.000
_cell.length_b   1.000
_cell.length_c   1.000
_cell.angle_alpha   90.00
_cell.angle_beta   90.00
_cell.angle_gamma   90.00
#
_symmetry.space_group_name_H-M   'P 1'
#
loop_
_entity.id
_entity.type
_entity.pdbx_description
1 polymer ?
#
loop_
_entity_poly.entity_id
_entity_poly.type
_entity_poly.pdbx_seq_one_letter_code
_entity_poly.pdbx_strand_id
1 'polypeptide(L)'
;MWLWGADHMLDDPDLVSGNNPMVQTSIYVARGFLIESTKPTWLYGTASEHAVFYQYNFHRAANIYAGMLQTESPYFQPTPPPPAPFAAVWFSTYAQTCIDKQLCQKALMLLQNNLANVRFQNLVTIGAKYMAVMDGKGIPAIDNLNVDTHPSWSQISILDVGSNGKTNFNEAIWINPAIWEMDQPKFTCSPPCNIQLPPWKGATSTVNYPLITVSQGTWTSTITQAPLTVTEWVFQPVTITQGGAAKNKRADAAVTIWPVPATTPVWPAVVYTGNDGRATTTSPTDAFPKPPASIDPNAPAPPSGSWPKQPVRAYFGYPENPLVDECSFLDFNNPWCYTQPWFGNMTRPGVPDSGDYFNENSAELRTTCPPDSSTTTSTTVQPKPTQTVKEPVPEPSPYEQGDARTNTLKCYNGGEDTERVRMVDAMNRFCDLVEHSDLGPGFFRSEKWDYPYNRGVGFVSIHVALEIKANSKCGFKYDKNLCLHYLSVPTDSCDCHGVNGKHGGIVKNNCYKWTIDPNRHFS
;
A
#
# COMPACT_ATOMS: atom_id res chain seq x y z
N MET A 1 5.90 -2.86 -20.39
CA MET A 1 7.22 -2.56 -21.01
C MET A 1 7.91 -3.89 -21.33
N TRP A 2 8.68 -3.99 -22.43
CA TRP A 2 9.36 -5.23 -22.81
C TRP A 2 10.86 -4.98 -23.04
N LEU A 3 11.72 -5.75 -22.37
CA LEU A 3 13.17 -5.77 -22.54
C LEU A 3 13.59 -7.12 -23.15
N TRP A 4 13.39 -7.25 -24.46
CA TRP A 4 13.59 -8.48 -25.22
C TRP A 4 15.02 -8.59 -25.78
N GLY A 5 15.80 -9.57 -25.32
CA GLY A 5 17.05 -9.95 -25.95
C GLY A 5 16.80 -10.91 -27.11
N ALA A 6 16.63 -10.39 -28.33
CA ALA A 6 16.10 -11.14 -29.48
C ALA A 6 16.60 -12.59 -29.62
N ASP A 7 15.67 -13.54 -29.49
CA ASP A 7 15.88 -14.99 -29.61
C ASP A 7 15.64 -15.50 -31.04
N HIS A 8 14.91 -14.74 -31.86
CA HIS A 8 14.65 -15.01 -33.28
C HIS A 8 14.71 -13.74 -34.13
N MET A 9 14.76 -13.90 -35.45
CA MET A 9 14.63 -12.80 -36.41
C MET A 9 13.17 -12.36 -36.54
N LEU A 10 12.90 -11.09 -36.22
CA LEU A 10 11.57 -10.48 -36.37
C LEU A 10 11.26 -10.16 -37.84
N ASP A 11 12.21 -9.55 -38.54
CA ASP A 11 12.11 -9.26 -39.96
C ASP A 11 12.33 -10.52 -40.81
N ASP A 12 11.45 -10.77 -41.77
CA ASP A 12 11.61 -11.86 -42.74
C ASP A 12 12.65 -11.46 -43.81
N PRO A 13 13.76 -12.21 -43.98
CA PRO A 13 14.73 -11.95 -45.03
C PRO A 13 14.20 -12.27 -46.44
N ASP A 14 13.12 -13.05 -46.58
CA ASP A 14 12.50 -13.38 -47.87
C ASP A 14 11.29 -12.48 -48.17
N LEU A 15 11.58 -11.32 -48.77
CA LEU A 15 10.58 -10.32 -49.18
C LEU A 15 9.61 -10.77 -50.29
N VAL A 16 9.72 -12.00 -50.82
CA VAL A 16 8.75 -12.58 -51.77
C VAL A 16 7.97 -13.77 -51.20
N SER A 17 8.30 -14.21 -49.98
CA SER A 17 7.53 -15.16 -49.18
C SER A 17 6.49 -14.44 -48.32
N GLY A 18 5.38 -15.13 -48.03
CA GLY A 18 4.43 -14.74 -46.97
C GLY A 18 4.58 -15.58 -45.69
N ASN A 19 5.60 -16.44 -45.64
CA ASN A 19 5.86 -17.40 -44.58
C ASN A 19 7.21 -17.09 -43.93
N ASN A 20 7.18 -16.35 -42.82
CA ASN A 20 8.35 -16.08 -41.99
C ASN A 20 8.69 -17.33 -41.15
N PRO A 21 9.88 -17.93 -41.32
CA PRO A 21 10.31 -19.11 -40.56
C PRO A 21 10.79 -18.79 -39.13
N MET A 22 10.80 -17.51 -38.71
CA MET A 22 11.17 -17.04 -37.37
C MET A 22 12.53 -17.61 -36.90
N VAL A 23 13.56 -17.45 -37.74
CA VAL A 23 14.86 -18.10 -37.56
C VAL A 23 15.49 -17.71 -36.23
N GLN A 24 15.75 -18.70 -35.37
CA GLN A 24 16.40 -18.48 -34.08
C GLN A 24 17.82 -17.91 -34.24
N THR A 25 18.19 -17.02 -33.32
CA THR A 25 19.48 -16.32 -33.27
C THR A 25 20.11 -16.43 -31.88
N SER A 26 21.26 -15.81 -31.66
CA SER A 26 21.98 -15.85 -30.37
C SER A 26 22.64 -14.52 -30.09
N ILE A 27 21.89 -13.63 -29.44
CA ILE A 27 22.30 -12.26 -29.12
C ILE A 27 22.62 -12.15 -27.62
N TYR A 28 23.87 -11.82 -27.31
CA TYR A 28 24.40 -11.82 -25.95
C TYR A 28 24.11 -10.52 -25.20
N VAL A 29 22.90 -10.38 -24.65
CA VAL A 29 22.57 -9.28 -23.71
C VAL A 29 23.07 -9.63 -22.31
N ALA A 30 23.88 -8.77 -21.68
CA ALA A 30 24.45 -9.11 -20.37
C ALA A 30 23.40 -9.17 -19.24
N ARG A 31 22.52 -8.16 -19.16
CA ARG A 31 21.62 -7.90 -18.02
C ARG A 31 20.29 -7.38 -18.55
N GLY A 32 19.18 -7.85 -17.96
CA GLY A 32 17.87 -7.23 -18.09
C GLY A 32 17.72 -6.05 -17.13
N PHE A 33 16.55 -5.92 -16.53
CA PHE A 33 16.21 -4.81 -15.65
C PHE A 33 16.99 -4.87 -14.31
N LEU A 34 17.84 -3.87 -14.06
CA LEU A 34 18.38 -3.58 -12.73
C LEU A 34 17.52 -2.51 -12.03
N ILE A 35 17.03 -2.81 -10.83
CA ILE A 35 16.27 -1.89 -9.99
C ILE A 35 17.06 -1.65 -8.70
N GLU A 36 17.51 -0.41 -8.51
CA GLU A 36 18.18 0.08 -7.29
C GLU A 36 17.38 1.22 -6.63
N SER A 37 16.15 1.45 -7.09
CA SER A 37 15.26 2.48 -6.54
C SER A 37 14.83 2.14 -5.12
N THR A 38 15.01 3.08 -4.19
CA THR A 38 14.37 3.05 -2.86
C THR A 38 13.10 3.91 -2.82
N LYS A 39 12.68 4.45 -3.96
CA LYS A 39 11.50 5.31 -4.12
C LYS A 39 10.34 4.52 -4.74
N PRO A 40 9.08 4.95 -4.51
CA PRO A 40 7.90 4.33 -5.10
C PRO A 40 8.08 4.06 -6.61
N THR A 41 8.04 2.78 -6.98
CA THR A 41 8.31 2.31 -8.34
C THR A 41 7.30 1.21 -8.68
N TRP A 42 6.57 1.38 -9.79
CA TRP A 42 5.55 0.43 -10.22
C TRP A 42 5.91 -0.21 -11.57
N LEU A 43 5.95 -1.54 -11.59
CA LEU A 43 6.24 -2.35 -12.78
C LEU A 43 4.97 -3.08 -13.23
N TYR A 44 4.07 -2.33 -13.89
CA TYR A 44 2.84 -2.89 -14.48
C TYR A 44 3.12 -3.57 -15.81
N GLY A 45 2.77 -4.86 -15.92
CA GLY A 45 2.87 -5.64 -17.15
C GLY A 45 4.24 -5.54 -17.83
N THR A 46 5.30 -5.89 -17.11
CA THR A 46 6.68 -5.78 -17.63
C THR A 46 7.30 -7.15 -17.88
N ALA A 47 7.89 -7.31 -19.06
CA ALA A 47 8.63 -8.50 -19.48
C ALA A 47 10.12 -8.14 -19.66
N SER A 48 11.01 -9.04 -19.24
CA SER A 48 12.44 -8.94 -19.55
C SER A 48 12.95 -10.35 -19.83
N GLU A 49 13.65 -10.53 -20.95
CA GLU A 49 13.91 -11.87 -21.47
C GLU A 49 15.29 -12.00 -22.10
N HIS A 50 15.81 -13.22 -22.01
CA HIS A 50 17.00 -13.69 -22.71
C HIS A 50 18.31 -12.93 -22.39
N ALA A 51 18.38 -12.18 -21.29
CA ALA A 51 19.64 -11.67 -20.76
C ALA A 51 20.44 -12.77 -20.02
N VAL A 52 21.77 -12.68 -20.09
CA VAL A 52 22.71 -13.72 -19.64
C VAL A 52 22.77 -13.86 -18.11
N PHE A 53 22.82 -12.77 -17.36
CA PHE A 53 22.98 -12.82 -15.89
C PHE A 53 21.66 -12.89 -15.13
N TYR A 54 20.67 -12.09 -15.52
CA TYR A 54 19.36 -12.00 -14.89
C TYR A 54 18.38 -11.24 -15.79
N GLN A 55 17.10 -11.55 -15.66
CA GLN A 55 16.02 -10.78 -16.29
C GLN A 55 15.59 -9.59 -15.41
N TYR A 56 15.43 -9.81 -14.11
CA TYR A 56 15.23 -8.77 -13.10
C TYR A 56 16.23 -8.94 -11.96
N ASN A 57 16.74 -7.83 -11.43
CA ASN A 57 17.56 -7.79 -10.22
C ASN A 57 17.16 -6.58 -9.36
N PHE A 58 16.65 -6.83 -8.17
CA PHE A 58 16.26 -5.81 -7.19
C PHE A 58 17.39 -5.65 -6.16
N HIS A 59 18.37 -4.80 -6.46
CA HIS A 59 19.55 -4.63 -5.62
C HIS A 59 19.36 -3.47 -4.65
N ARG A 60 19.18 -3.79 -3.35
CA ARG A 60 18.92 -2.80 -2.27
C ARG A 60 17.69 -1.89 -2.51
N ALA A 61 16.81 -2.30 -3.41
CA ALA A 61 15.58 -1.60 -3.75
C ALA A 61 14.57 -1.62 -2.59
N ALA A 62 13.66 -0.65 -2.57
CA ALA A 62 12.54 -0.55 -1.63
C ALA A 62 11.37 0.19 -2.27
N ASN A 63 10.16 -0.01 -1.74
CA ASN A 63 8.92 0.62 -2.24
C ASN A 63 8.61 0.25 -3.71
N ILE A 64 8.73 -1.04 -4.04
CA ILE A 64 8.49 -1.59 -5.38
C ILE A 64 7.17 -2.35 -5.42
N TYR A 65 6.29 -2.01 -6.36
CA TYR A 65 5.19 -2.85 -6.81
C TYR A 65 5.52 -3.45 -8.18
N ALA A 66 5.17 -4.71 -8.42
CA ALA A 66 5.40 -5.37 -9.70
C ALA A 66 4.29 -6.39 -10.00
N GLY A 67 3.62 -6.26 -11.15
CA GLY A 67 2.41 -7.03 -11.46
C GLY A 67 1.95 -6.88 -12.91
N MET A 68 1.93 -7.92 -13.75
CA MET A 68 2.71 -9.15 -13.65
C MET A 68 4.14 -8.93 -14.17
N LEU A 69 5.11 -9.66 -13.62
CA LEU A 69 6.43 -9.82 -14.24
C LEU A 69 6.46 -11.11 -15.07
N GLN A 70 6.96 -11.02 -16.30
CA GLN A 70 7.25 -12.18 -17.15
C GLN A 70 8.75 -12.23 -17.46
N THR A 71 9.30 -13.45 -17.56
CA THR A 71 10.72 -13.69 -17.82
C THR A 71 10.96 -15.01 -18.55
N GLU A 72 11.83 -14.99 -19.55
CA GLU A 72 12.43 -16.19 -20.14
C GLU A 72 13.97 -16.17 -20.10
N SER A 73 14.56 -17.35 -19.98
CA SER A 73 16.01 -17.57 -20.10
C SER A 73 16.44 -17.56 -21.57
N PRO A 74 17.66 -17.12 -21.92
CA PRO A 74 18.11 -17.13 -23.31
C PRO A 74 18.24 -18.55 -23.85
N TYR A 75 17.67 -18.84 -25.03
CA TYR A 75 17.62 -20.21 -25.57
C TYR A 75 19.00 -20.81 -25.87
N PHE A 76 20.04 -20.00 -26.10
CA PHE A 76 21.42 -20.48 -26.25
C PHE A 76 22.04 -20.95 -24.93
N GLN A 77 21.48 -20.58 -23.78
CA GLN A 77 22.00 -21.08 -22.52
C GLN A 77 21.67 -22.57 -22.34
N PRO A 78 22.63 -23.36 -21.82
CA PRO A 78 23.84 -22.91 -21.15
C PRO A 78 25.12 -23.19 -21.98
N THR A 79 25.12 -22.84 -23.28
CA THR A 79 26.29 -22.94 -24.17
C THR A 79 26.44 -21.66 -25.02
N PRO A 80 27.23 -20.66 -24.58
CA PRO A 80 28.00 -20.61 -23.34
C PRO A 80 27.11 -20.55 -22.08
N PRO A 81 27.57 -21.10 -20.95
CA PRO A 81 26.87 -20.92 -19.68
C PRO A 81 27.09 -19.49 -19.16
N PRO A 82 26.15 -18.93 -18.37
CA PRO A 82 26.46 -17.73 -17.59
C PRO A 82 27.72 -18.03 -16.77
N PRO A 83 28.74 -17.17 -16.85
CA PRO A 83 28.69 -15.75 -17.23
C PRO A 83 28.97 -15.45 -18.70
N ALA A 84 29.50 -16.42 -19.44
CA ALA A 84 30.13 -16.20 -20.73
C ALA A 84 29.08 -15.77 -21.77
N PRO A 85 29.41 -14.83 -22.67
CA PRO A 85 30.74 -14.28 -22.98
C PRO A 85 31.29 -13.23 -21.98
N PHE A 86 30.55 -12.88 -20.93
CA PHE A 86 31.00 -11.99 -19.85
C PHE A 86 31.73 -12.78 -18.72
N ALA A 87 32.22 -12.10 -17.66
CA ALA A 87 33.06 -12.71 -16.63
C ALA A 87 32.34 -13.03 -15.30
N ALA A 88 32.60 -14.22 -14.73
CA ALA A 88 32.12 -14.85 -13.46
C ALA A 88 30.58 -14.87 -13.17
N VAL A 89 29.83 -15.98 -12.93
CA VAL A 89 29.97 -17.48 -12.84
C VAL A 89 28.53 -18.09 -13.01
N TRP A 90 28.19 -19.38 -13.26
CA TRP A 90 28.84 -20.66 -13.66
C TRP A 90 27.80 -21.70 -14.22
N PHE A 91 28.13 -22.44 -15.29
CA PHE A 91 27.56 -23.76 -15.73
C PHE A 91 26.05 -23.87 -16.11
N SER A 92 25.44 -25.08 -16.12
CA SER A 92 25.12 -25.92 -17.32
C SER A 92 23.88 -26.84 -17.04
N THR A 93 23.18 -27.59 -17.93
CA THR A 93 23.41 -28.22 -19.26
C THR A 93 22.13 -28.28 -20.17
N TYR A 94 22.24 -28.42 -21.50
CA TYR A 94 21.13 -28.54 -22.49
C TYR A 94 20.41 -29.91 -22.54
N ALA A 95 19.06 -29.93 -22.61
CA ALA A 95 18.20 -30.87 -23.36
C ALA A 95 16.70 -30.60 -23.09
N GLN A 96 15.84 -30.41 -24.11
CA GLN A 96 14.40 -30.10 -23.90
C GLN A 96 13.60 -31.17 -23.12
N THR A 97 14.10 -32.41 -23.01
CA THR A 97 13.59 -33.45 -22.10
C THR A 97 13.68 -33.09 -20.60
N CYS A 98 14.14 -31.87 -20.29
CA CYS A 98 14.21 -31.28 -18.97
C CYS A 98 12.88 -30.69 -18.48
N ILE A 99 11.96 -30.32 -19.39
CA ILE A 99 10.73 -29.58 -19.07
C ILE A 99 9.83 -30.43 -18.17
N ASP A 100 9.44 -31.62 -18.64
CA ASP A 100 8.60 -32.59 -17.92
C ASP A 100 9.23 -33.11 -16.62
N LYS A 101 10.50 -32.79 -16.37
CA LYS A 101 11.27 -33.21 -15.19
C LYS A 101 11.61 -32.06 -14.25
N GLN A 102 11.28 -30.81 -14.61
CA GLN A 102 11.69 -29.59 -13.91
C GLN A 102 13.22 -29.52 -13.72
N LEU A 103 14.00 -29.70 -14.79
CA LEU A 103 15.48 -29.77 -14.74
C LEU A 103 16.23 -28.83 -15.70
N CYS A 104 15.55 -27.95 -16.43
CA CYS A 104 16.16 -27.08 -17.45
C CYS A 104 17.10 -26.04 -16.81
N GLN A 105 16.74 -25.56 -15.62
CA GLN A 105 17.62 -24.74 -14.80
C GLN A 105 17.52 -25.11 -13.32
N LYS A 106 18.61 -24.88 -12.58
CA LYS A 106 18.72 -25.25 -11.16
C LYS A 106 17.77 -24.43 -10.28
N ALA A 107 17.60 -23.15 -10.59
CA ALA A 107 16.67 -22.25 -9.94
C ALA A 107 16.19 -21.18 -10.94
N LEU A 108 15.03 -20.57 -10.69
CA LEU A 108 14.59 -19.35 -11.39
C LEU A 108 14.83 -18.10 -10.53
N MET A 109 14.37 -18.12 -9.27
CA MET A 109 14.54 -16.99 -8.35
C MET A 109 15.61 -17.25 -7.29
N LEU A 110 16.51 -16.29 -7.09
CA LEU A 110 17.47 -16.27 -5.98
C LEU A 110 17.09 -15.17 -4.99
N LEU A 111 16.88 -15.54 -3.73
CA LEU A 111 16.55 -14.65 -2.63
C LEU A 111 17.68 -14.76 -1.59
N GLN A 112 18.48 -13.70 -1.48
CA GLN A 112 19.68 -13.67 -0.65
C GLN A 112 19.82 -12.31 0.05
N ASN A 113 20.12 -12.33 1.36
CA ASN A 113 20.33 -11.12 2.18
C ASN A 113 19.15 -10.13 2.13
N ASN A 114 17.92 -10.62 1.95
CA ASN A 114 16.74 -9.78 1.85
C ASN A 114 16.46 -9.05 3.18
N LEU A 115 15.97 -7.83 3.07
CA LEU A 115 15.39 -7.10 4.20
C LEU A 115 13.94 -7.59 4.44
N ALA A 116 13.25 -6.94 5.37
CA ALA A 116 11.84 -7.21 5.60
C ALA A 116 10.95 -6.83 4.41
N ASN A 117 9.70 -7.30 4.41
CA ASN A 117 8.60 -6.86 3.56
C ASN A 117 8.73 -7.17 2.05
N VAL A 118 9.38 -8.29 1.69
CA VAL A 118 9.31 -8.84 0.33
C VAL A 118 8.34 -10.04 0.31
N ARG A 119 7.31 -9.96 -0.55
CA ARG A 119 6.29 -11.00 -0.77
C ARG A 119 6.11 -11.19 -2.27
N PHE A 120 5.98 -12.44 -2.70
CA PHE A 120 5.50 -12.80 -4.03
C PHE A 120 4.08 -13.36 -3.92
N GLN A 121 3.18 -12.91 -4.78
CA GLN A 121 1.84 -13.48 -4.94
C GLN A 121 1.77 -14.17 -6.31
N ASN A 122 1.21 -15.38 -6.35
CA ASN A 122 1.08 -16.21 -7.56
C ASN A 122 2.40 -16.38 -8.34
N LEU A 123 3.48 -16.74 -7.65
CA LEU A 123 4.73 -17.12 -8.30
C LEU A 123 4.54 -18.41 -9.09
N VAL A 124 4.53 -18.32 -10.42
CA VAL A 124 4.48 -19.45 -11.35
C VAL A 124 5.86 -19.70 -11.95
N THR A 125 6.25 -20.97 -12.12
CA THR A 125 7.51 -21.36 -12.75
C THR A 125 7.38 -22.60 -13.63
N ILE A 126 8.17 -22.64 -14.71
CA ILE A 126 8.24 -23.76 -15.65
C ILE A 126 9.70 -24.20 -15.82
N GLY A 127 9.95 -25.51 -15.89
CA GLY A 127 11.24 -26.10 -16.23
C GLY A 127 12.35 -26.02 -15.16
N ALA A 128 12.08 -25.56 -13.93
CA ALA A 128 13.13 -25.27 -12.94
C ALA A 128 13.07 -26.18 -11.70
N LYS A 129 14.22 -26.70 -11.26
CA LYS A 129 14.27 -27.67 -10.13
C LYS A 129 13.78 -27.08 -8.81
N TYR A 130 14.20 -25.85 -8.55
CA TYR A 130 13.72 -25.04 -7.44
C TYR A 130 13.05 -23.78 -7.99
N MET A 131 11.83 -23.48 -7.54
CA MET A 131 11.12 -22.27 -7.95
C MET A 131 11.89 -21.03 -7.46
N ALA A 132 12.25 -21.08 -6.18
CA ALA A 132 13.08 -20.10 -5.50
C ALA A 132 14.16 -20.79 -4.65
N VAL A 133 15.28 -20.11 -4.43
CA VAL A 133 16.29 -20.47 -3.42
C VAL A 133 16.41 -19.32 -2.42
N MET A 134 16.06 -19.58 -1.17
CA MET A 134 16.10 -18.60 -0.07
C MET A 134 17.21 -19.00 0.91
N ASP A 135 18.20 -18.14 1.13
CA ASP A 135 19.36 -18.41 2.00
C ASP A 135 20.01 -19.79 1.76
N GLY A 136 20.14 -20.18 0.49
CA GLY A 136 20.71 -21.48 0.08
C GLY A 136 19.75 -22.68 0.19
N LYS A 137 18.54 -22.52 0.73
CA LYS A 137 17.48 -23.54 0.77
C LYS A 137 16.56 -23.39 -0.44
N GLY A 138 16.49 -24.41 -1.29
CA GLY A 138 15.61 -24.42 -2.46
C GLY A 138 14.19 -24.89 -2.12
N ILE A 139 13.18 -24.20 -2.66
CA ILE A 139 11.78 -24.65 -2.67
C ILE A 139 11.56 -25.50 -3.93
N PRO A 140 11.34 -26.82 -3.84
CA PRO A 140 11.24 -27.67 -5.02
C PRO A 140 9.99 -27.39 -5.85
N ALA A 141 10.13 -27.29 -7.17
CA ALA A 141 8.97 -27.10 -8.05
C ALA A 141 8.02 -28.31 -8.02
N ILE A 142 8.56 -29.52 -7.89
CA ILE A 142 7.78 -30.76 -7.83
C ILE A 142 6.83 -30.84 -6.63
N ASP A 143 7.17 -30.19 -5.51
CA ASP A 143 6.32 -30.14 -4.31
C ASP A 143 5.15 -29.15 -4.45
N ASN A 144 5.17 -28.32 -5.50
CA ASN A 144 4.26 -27.20 -5.76
C ASN A 144 3.66 -27.28 -7.19
N LEU A 145 3.67 -28.47 -7.81
CA LEU A 145 3.16 -28.69 -9.17
C LEU A 145 1.64 -28.45 -9.21
N ASN A 146 1.17 -27.60 -10.13
CA ASN A 146 -0.24 -27.20 -10.21
C ASN A 146 -1.00 -27.84 -11.37
N VAL A 147 -0.30 -28.27 -12.43
CA VAL A 147 -0.87 -29.08 -13.52
C VAL A 147 0.09 -30.20 -13.95
N ASP A 148 -0.47 -31.31 -14.44
CA ASP A 148 0.22 -32.50 -14.96
C ASP A 148 0.26 -32.57 -16.51
N THR A 149 -0.37 -31.62 -17.19
CA THR A 149 -0.31 -31.44 -18.65
C THR A 149 0.97 -30.72 -19.08
N HIS A 150 1.37 -30.86 -20.35
CA HIS A 150 2.57 -30.20 -20.90
C HIS A 150 2.26 -28.81 -21.47
N PRO A 151 3.09 -27.77 -21.20
CA PRO A 151 4.24 -27.77 -20.31
C PRO A 151 3.80 -27.69 -18.83
N SER A 152 4.30 -28.59 -18.00
CA SER A 152 3.85 -28.69 -16.60
C SER A 152 4.46 -27.58 -15.75
N TRP A 153 3.62 -26.89 -14.97
CA TRP A 153 4.02 -25.71 -14.21
C TRP A 153 3.66 -25.80 -12.73
N SER A 154 4.45 -25.11 -11.92
CA SER A 154 4.35 -25.07 -10.47
C SER A 154 3.93 -23.68 -9.99
N GLN A 155 3.17 -23.60 -8.91
CA GLN A 155 2.63 -22.35 -8.36
C GLN A 155 2.86 -22.25 -6.84
N ILE A 156 3.26 -21.07 -6.39
CA ILE A 156 3.19 -20.69 -4.96
C ILE A 156 2.30 -19.44 -4.87
N SER A 157 1.13 -19.59 -4.25
CA SER A 157 0.11 -18.53 -4.19
C SER A 157 0.56 -17.32 -3.35
N ILE A 158 1.27 -17.56 -2.25
CA ILE A 158 1.94 -16.53 -1.42
C ILE A 158 3.30 -17.07 -0.98
N LEU A 159 4.36 -16.30 -1.21
CA LEU A 159 5.72 -16.57 -0.72
C LEU A 159 6.25 -15.33 -0.01
N ASP A 160 6.25 -15.37 1.32
CA ASP A 160 6.86 -14.35 2.17
C ASP A 160 8.34 -14.65 2.34
N VAL A 161 9.18 -13.66 2.01
CA VAL A 161 10.63 -13.81 2.03
C VAL A 161 11.15 -13.57 3.44
N GLY A 162 12.10 -14.42 3.84
CA GLY A 162 12.71 -14.38 5.16
C GLY A 162 14.23 -14.30 5.12
N SER A 163 14.81 -14.18 6.31
CA SER A 163 16.25 -14.38 6.54
C SER A 163 16.46 -15.40 7.67
N ASN A 164 17.47 -16.25 7.55
CA ASN A 164 17.81 -17.32 8.50
C ASN A 164 16.64 -18.29 8.83
N GLY A 165 15.65 -18.40 7.94
CA GLY A 165 14.44 -19.20 8.18
C GLY A 165 13.35 -18.51 9.01
N LYS A 166 13.44 -17.20 9.25
CA LYS A 166 12.35 -16.36 9.77
C LYS A 166 11.82 -15.46 8.66
N THR A 167 10.52 -15.56 8.38
CA THR A 167 9.78 -14.64 7.50
C THR A 167 9.67 -13.28 8.17
N ASN A 168 10.37 -12.27 7.64
CA ASN A 168 10.36 -10.92 8.16
C ASN A 168 9.35 -10.09 7.35
N PHE A 169 8.06 -10.38 7.48
CA PHE A 169 7.00 -9.66 6.78
C PHE A 169 6.14 -8.91 7.80
N ASN A 170 6.37 -7.61 7.94
CA ASN A 170 5.86 -6.80 9.05
C ASN A 170 4.41 -6.34 8.86
N GLU A 171 3.78 -6.61 7.70
CA GLU A 171 2.35 -6.41 7.51
C GLU A 171 1.59 -7.31 8.47
N ALA A 172 1.07 -6.71 9.54
CA ALA A 172 0.18 -7.37 10.49
C ALA A 172 -1.27 -7.09 10.09
N ILE A 173 -2.13 -8.10 10.23
CA ILE A 173 -3.59 -7.93 10.13
C ILE A 173 -4.05 -7.29 11.44
N TRP A 174 -4.47 -6.02 11.39
CA TRP A 174 -4.96 -5.28 12.55
C TRP A 174 -6.42 -5.64 12.83
N ILE A 175 -6.66 -6.26 13.99
CA ILE A 175 -7.97 -6.76 14.37
C ILE A 175 -8.78 -5.66 15.05
N ASN A 176 -10.06 -5.53 14.69
CA ASN A 176 -10.93 -4.47 15.18
C ASN A 176 -11.26 -4.62 16.68
N PRO A 177 -11.25 -3.55 17.49
CA PRO A 177 -11.67 -3.56 18.90
C PRO A 177 -13.01 -4.25 19.18
N ALA A 178 -13.94 -4.27 18.23
CA ALA A 178 -15.22 -4.99 18.33
C ALA A 178 -15.08 -6.50 18.60
N ILE A 179 -13.91 -7.10 18.37
CA ILE A 179 -13.66 -8.52 18.71
C ILE A 179 -13.83 -8.83 20.20
N TRP A 180 -13.66 -7.83 21.08
CA TRP A 180 -13.84 -7.96 22.53
C TRP A 180 -15.31 -8.00 22.96
N GLU A 181 -16.24 -7.51 22.12
CA GLU A 181 -17.68 -7.50 22.38
C GLU A 181 -18.40 -8.74 21.82
N MET A 182 -17.66 -9.70 21.23
CA MET A 182 -18.21 -10.93 20.66
C MET A 182 -18.36 -12.02 21.73
N ASP A 183 -19.52 -12.71 21.78
CA ASP A 183 -19.74 -13.90 22.62
C ASP A 183 -18.66 -14.97 22.45
N GLN A 184 -18.10 -15.07 21.24
CA GLN A 184 -16.93 -15.88 20.92
C GLN A 184 -15.96 -15.03 20.08
N PRO A 185 -14.93 -14.41 20.69
CA PRO A 185 -13.93 -13.62 19.98
C PRO A 185 -13.24 -14.44 18.89
N LYS A 186 -13.48 -14.10 17.62
CA LYS A 186 -13.00 -14.87 16.46
C LYS A 186 -12.75 -14.00 15.23
N PHE A 187 -11.84 -14.44 14.38
CA PHE A 187 -11.54 -13.85 13.08
C PHE A 187 -10.97 -14.93 12.12
N THR A 188 -10.85 -14.62 10.84
CA THR A 188 -10.19 -15.48 9.83
C THR A 188 -8.89 -14.85 9.34
N CYS A 189 -7.90 -15.67 8.98
CA CYS A 189 -6.72 -15.22 8.26
C CYS A 189 -6.15 -16.31 7.34
N SER A 190 -5.40 -15.89 6.31
CA SER A 190 -4.67 -16.79 5.42
C SER A 190 -3.27 -17.04 5.99
N PRO A 191 -2.87 -18.29 6.30
CA PRO A 191 -1.56 -18.57 6.90
C PRO A 191 -0.42 -18.51 5.85
N PRO A 192 0.78 -18.02 6.21
CA PRO A 192 1.15 -17.45 7.52
C PRO A 192 0.54 -16.06 7.70
N CYS A 193 -0.10 -15.81 8.85
CA CYS A 193 -0.64 -14.50 9.18
C CYS A 193 0.03 -13.93 10.43
N ASN A 194 0.55 -12.71 10.33
CA ASN A 194 0.87 -11.90 11.49
C ASN A 194 -0.38 -11.11 11.85
N ILE A 195 -0.75 -11.07 13.12
CA ILE A 195 -1.90 -10.30 13.61
C ILE A 195 -1.45 -9.31 14.70
N GLN A 196 -2.17 -8.20 14.79
CA GLN A 196 -2.06 -7.27 15.91
C GLN A 196 -3.43 -7.11 16.57
N LEU A 197 -3.49 -7.42 17.87
CA LEU A 197 -4.75 -7.48 18.64
C LEU A 197 -5.03 -6.16 19.37
N PRO A 198 -6.29 -5.69 19.38
CA PRO A 198 -6.66 -4.40 19.94
C PRO A 198 -6.52 -4.36 21.47
N PRO A 199 -6.14 -3.22 22.07
CA PRO A 199 -5.85 -3.15 23.50
C PRO A 199 -7.06 -3.49 24.35
N TRP A 200 -6.85 -4.26 25.42
CA TRP A 200 -7.93 -4.56 26.37
C TRP A 200 -8.16 -3.38 27.31
N LYS A 201 -9.41 -2.91 27.39
CA LYS A 201 -9.82 -1.76 28.24
C LYS A 201 -10.65 -2.15 29.46
N GLY A 202 -10.99 -3.44 29.60
CA GLY A 202 -11.83 -3.96 30.69
C GLY A 202 -11.13 -4.12 32.04
N ALA A 203 -9.84 -3.76 32.14
CA ALA A 203 -9.04 -3.84 33.36
C ALA A 203 -8.13 -2.62 33.48
N THR A 204 -7.93 -2.10 34.70
CA THR A 204 -7.03 -0.96 34.95
C THR A 204 -6.04 -1.24 36.08
N SER A 205 -4.93 -0.49 36.06
CA SER A 205 -3.87 -0.53 37.07
C SER A 205 -3.28 0.87 37.25
N THR A 206 -2.63 1.14 38.37
CA THR A 206 -1.98 2.43 38.64
C THR A 206 -0.51 2.20 38.97
N VAL A 207 0.37 2.91 38.28
CA VAL A 207 1.83 2.86 38.50
C VAL A 207 2.32 4.21 39.02
N ASN A 208 3.12 4.19 40.08
CA ASN A 208 3.70 5.41 40.64
C ASN A 208 4.74 5.98 39.66
N TYR A 209 4.54 7.22 39.24
CA TYR A 209 5.41 7.90 38.29
C TYR A 209 6.71 8.35 39.00
N PRO A 210 7.92 7.96 38.54
CA PRO A 210 9.19 8.30 39.20
C PRO A 210 9.49 9.80 39.26
N LEU A 211 10.26 10.22 40.26
CA LEU A 211 10.74 11.60 40.38
C LEU A 211 11.77 11.90 39.27
N ILE A 212 11.51 12.90 38.43
CA ILE A 212 12.48 13.33 37.41
C ILE A 212 13.34 14.46 37.98
N THR A 213 14.66 14.29 38.01
CA THR A 213 15.58 15.40 38.31
C THR A 213 16.07 16.04 37.02
N VAL A 214 15.79 17.33 36.84
CA VAL A 214 16.28 18.15 35.71
C VAL A 214 17.37 19.10 36.18
N SER A 215 18.37 19.40 35.34
CA SER A 215 19.44 20.35 35.67
C SER A 215 19.88 21.14 34.43
N GLN A 216 20.11 22.44 34.62
CA GLN A 216 20.51 23.41 33.59
C GLN A 216 21.57 24.37 34.19
N GLY A 217 22.85 24.08 33.94
CA GLY A 217 23.96 24.81 34.55
C GLY A 217 24.01 24.57 36.07
N THR A 218 23.90 25.62 36.87
CA THR A 218 23.85 25.56 38.34
C THR A 218 22.42 25.41 38.90
N TRP A 219 21.40 25.35 38.05
CA TRP A 219 20.01 25.12 38.46
C TRP A 219 19.68 23.64 38.41
N THR A 220 19.04 23.13 39.46
CA THR A 220 18.50 21.76 39.54
C THR A 220 17.09 21.84 40.12
N SER A 221 16.17 21.04 39.59
CA SER A 221 14.80 20.91 40.10
C SER A 221 14.30 19.47 39.99
N THR A 222 13.30 19.12 40.80
CA THR A 222 12.64 17.81 40.78
C THR A 222 11.20 17.97 40.33
N ILE A 223 10.80 17.23 39.29
CA ILE A 223 9.44 17.19 38.78
C ILE A 223 8.73 15.98 39.40
N THR A 224 7.66 16.27 40.14
CA THR A 224 6.69 15.29 40.63
C THR A 224 5.53 15.14 39.63
N GLN A 225 5.03 13.93 39.43
CA GLN A 225 3.79 13.67 38.71
C GLN A 225 2.81 12.87 39.58
N ALA A 226 1.53 12.92 39.23
CA ALA A 226 0.55 12.00 39.78
C ALA A 226 0.85 10.55 39.29
N PRO A 227 0.46 9.51 40.05
CA PRO A 227 0.50 8.13 39.57
C PRO A 227 -0.26 7.97 38.25
N LEU A 228 0.33 7.25 37.31
CA LEU A 228 -0.22 7.02 35.98
C LEU A 228 -1.19 5.84 36.02
N THR A 229 -2.43 6.02 35.57
CA THR A 229 -3.39 4.93 35.41
C THR A 229 -3.28 4.33 34.02
N VAL A 230 -2.97 3.03 33.96
CA VAL A 230 -3.03 2.20 32.76
C VAL A 230 -4.49 1.82 32.51
N THR A 231 -5.07 2.36 31.44
CA THR A 231 -6.45 2.11 31.00
C THR A 231 -6.56 1.22 29.76
N GLU A 232 -5.45 0.98 29.07
CA GLU A 232 -5.41 0.17 27.84
C GLU A 232 -4.19 -0.77 27.88
N TRP A 233 -4.44 -2.07 27.81
CA TRP A 233 -3.39 -3.09 27.79
C TRP A 233 -3.08 -3.47 26.34
N VAL A 234 -2.01 -2.87 25.80
CA VAL A 234 -1.46 -3.20 24.48
C VAL A 234 -0.90 -4.63 24.48
N PHE A 235 -1.04 -5.34 23.35
CA PHE A 235 -0.58 -6.71 23.19
C PHE A 235 0.60 -6.85 22.21
N GLN A 236 1.37 -7.91 22.40
CA GLN A 236 2.44 -8.30 21.48
C GLN A 236 1.83 -8.89 20.19
N PRO A 237 2.41 -8.62 19.01
CA PRO A 237 2.00 -9.25 17.76
C PRO A 237 2.06 -10.78 17.83
N VAL A 238 1.14 -11.46 17.13
CA VAL A 238 1.06 -12.92 17.11
C VAL A 238 1.21 -13.44 15.68
N THR A 239 2.19 -14.32 15.44
CA THR A 239 2.38 -15.02 14.17
C THR A 239 1.67 -16.38 14.21
N ILE A 240 0.83 -16.66 13.21
CA ILE A 240 0.07 -17.90 13.07
C ILE A 240 0.50 -18.63 11.79
N THR A 241 1.08 -19.81 11.94
CA THR A 241 1.57 -20.65 10.82
C THR A 241 0.83 -21.98 10.74
N GLN A 242 0.48 -22.43 9.53
CA GLN A 242 -0.11 -23.76 9.34
C GLN A 242 0.96 -24.85 9.45
N GLY A 243 0.75 -25.85 10.31
CA GLY A 243 1.66 -26.98 10.48
C GLY A 243 1.57 -27.99 9.33
N GLY A 244 2.71 -28.37 8.74
CA GLY A 244 2.79 -29.21 7.53
C GLY A 244 2.22 -30.65 7.62
N ALA A 245 1.73 -31.08 8.79
CA ALA A 245 1.06 -32.38 8.98
C ALA A 245 -0.42 -32.39 8.54
N ALA A 246 -1.00 -31.24 8.19
CA ALA A 246 -2.45 -31.08 7.99
C ALA A 246 -2.98 -31.42 6.56
N LYS A 247 -2.17 -32.00 5.66
CA LYS A 247 -2.49 -32.19 4.22
C LYS A 247 -3.79 -32.94 3.88
N ASN A 248 -4.49 -33.54 4.85
CA ASN A 248 -5.77 -34.27 4.65
C ASN A 248 -6.80 -34.04 5.78
N LYS A 249 -6.81 -32.88 6.44
CA LYS A 249 -7.90 -32.49 7.38
C LYS A 249 -8.44 -31.11 7.03
N ARG A 250 -9.77 -30.94 7.14
CA ARG A 250 -10.48 -29.69 6.85
C ARG A 250 -9.99 -28.53 7.73
N ALA A 251 -10.20 -27.30 7.26
CA ALA A 251 -9.78 -26.05 7.88
C ALA A 251 -10.53 -25.68 9.19
N ASP A 252 -11.16 -26.66 9.84
CA ASP A 252 -12.15 -26.46 10.91
C ASP A 252 -11.51 -26.31 12.32
N ALA A 253 -10.19 -26.53 12.43
CA ALA A 253 -9.45 -26.48 13.69
C ALA A 253 -8.90 -25.08 14.00
N ALA A 254 -9.62 -24.33 14.84
CA ALA A 254 -9.23 -22.98 15.25
C ALA A 254 -7.94 -22.94 16.08
N VAL A 255 -7.06 -21.98 15.81
CA VAL A 255 -5.92 -21.65 16.67
C VAL A 255 -6.42 -20.79 17.83
N THR A 256 -6.17 -21.23 19.06
CA THR A 256 -6.59 -20.54 20.30
C THR A 256 -5.49 -19.62 20.79
N ILE A 257 -5.81 -18.35 21.05
CA ILE A 257 -4.86 -17.29 21.38
C ILE A 257 -5.28 -16.64 22.70
N TRP A 258 -4.38 -16.69 23.69
CA TRP A 258 -4.41 -15.77 24.83
C TRP A 258 -3.42 -14.64 24.56
N PRO A 259 -3.85 -13.36 24.56
CA PRO A 259 -2.94 -12.25 24.28
C PRO A 259 -1.87 -12.13 25.37
N VAL A 260 -0.65 -11.77 24.98
CA VAL A 260 0.44 -11.46 25.92
C VAL A 260 0.63 -9.95 25.95
N PRO A 261 0.52 -9.29 27.12
CA PRO A 261 0.77 -7.85 27.24
C PRO A 261 2.14 -7.42 26.72
N ALA A 262 2.16 -6.32 25.96
CA ALA A 262 3.40 -5.69 25.50
C ALA A 262 4.05 -4.89 26.64
N THR A 263 5.37 -4.95 26.74
CA THR A 263 6.11 -4.12 27.71
C THR A 263 6.26 -2.70 27.15
N THR A 264 5.77 -1.71 27.89
CA THR A 264 5.94 -0.29 27.57
C THR A 264 7.44 0.06 27.52
N PRO A 265 7.98 0.60 26.41
CA PRO A 265 9.43 0.75 26.24
C PRO A 265 10.01 1.93 27.02
N VAL A 266 9.22 2.98 27.27
CA VAL A 266 9.61 4.19 28.02
C VAL A 266 8.42 4.75 28.81
N TRP A 267 8.69 5.59 29.79
CA TRP A 267 7.66 6.39 30.45
C TRP A 267 7.11 7.51 29.54
N PRO A 268 5.82 7.85 29.63
CA PRO A 268 5.30 9.06 29.01
C PRO A 268 6.05 10.30 29.54
N ALA A 269 6.48 11.16 28.64
CA ALA A 269 7.20 12.39 28.93
C ALA A 269 6.29 13.48 29.52
N VAL A 270 6.94 14.44 30.18
CA VAL A 270 6.33 15.66 30.72
C VAL A 270 6.95 16.89 30.06
N VAL A 271 6.17 17.96 29.97
CA VAL A 271 6.68 19.30 29.62
C VAL A 271 7.06 20.02 30.91
N TYR A 272 8.21 20.67 30.92
CA TYR A 272 8.62 21.62 31.97
C TYR A 272 9.21 22.87 31.34
N THR A 273 9.16 24.00 32.06
CA THR A 273 9.83 25.24 31.63
C THR A 273 11.15 25.36 32.38
N GLY A 274 12.25 25.55 31.63
CA GLY A 274 13.59 25.70 32.20
C GLY A 274 13.88 27.09 32.78
N ASN A 275 15.09 27.27 33.30
CA ASN A 275 15.60 28.59 33.72
C ASN A 275 15.87 29.53 32.52
N ASP A 276 15.88 29.00 31.31
CA ASP A 276 15.91 29.71 30.02
C ASP A 276 14.52 30.21 29.57
N GLY A 277 13.46 29.90 30.32
CA GLY A 277 12.08 30.25 29.99
C GLY A 277 11.47 29.42 28.86
N ARG A 278 12.12 28.35 28.39
CA ARG A 278 11.64 27.53 27.27
C ARG A 278 10.97 26.25 27.75
N ALA A 279 9.85 25.91 27.11
CA ALA A 279 9.20 24.63 27.29
C ALA A 279 10.07 23.51 26.69
N THR A 280 10.46 22.56 27.52
CA THR A 280 11.34 21.43 27.22
C THR A 280 10.68 20.14 27.71
N THR A 281 11.00 19.00 27.09
CA THR A 281 10.45 17.69 27.47
C THR A 281 11.47 16.84 28.23
N THR A 282 10.99 15.95 29.10
CA THR A 282 11.82 14.97 29.83
C THR A 282 10.96 13.78 30.29
N SER A 283 11.58 12.66 30.62
CA SER A 283 10.94 11.46 31.17
C SER A 283 11.87 10.74 32.16
N PRO A 284 11.35 9.89 33.06
CA PRO A 284 12.16 9.00 33.89
C PRO A 284 13.06 8.09 33.06
N THR A 285 14.27 7.86 33.56
CA THR A 285 15.25 6.91 33.02
C THR A 285 15.07 5.48 33.55
N ASP A 286 14.29 5.29 34.61
CA ASP A 286 13.94 3.98 35.14
C ASP A 286 13.06 3.20 34.16
N ALA A 287 13.22 1.88 34.12
CA ALA A 287 12.37 1.02 33.29
C ALA A 287 10.89 1.11 33.71
N PHE A 288 9.98 1.11 32.74
CA PHE A 288 8.55 1.05 33.01
C PHE A 288 8.19 -0.30 33.68
N PRO A 289 7.26 -0.35 34.65
CA PRO A 289 6.87 -1.59 35.33
C PRO A 289 6.40 -2.66 34.34
N LYS A 290 6.95 -3.88 34.46
CA LYS A 290 6.58 -4.98 33.58
C LYS A 290 5.08 -5.33 33.74
N PRO A 291 4.35 -5.55 32.63
CA PRO A 291 2.97 -6.01 32.69
C PRO A 291 2.92 -7.48 33.17
N PRO A 292 1.73 -8.02 33.52
CA PRO A 292 1.59 -9.44 33.84
C PRO A 292 1.94 -10.32 32.64
N ALA A 293 2.54 -11.48 32.90
CA ALA A 293 3.06 -12.38 31.86
C ALA A 293 1.96 -13.09 31.03
N SER A 294 0.74 -13.19 31.57
CA SER A 294 -0.46 -13.61 30.86
C SER A 294 -1.70 -12.89 31.44
N ILE A 295 -2.80 -12.97 30.70
CA ILE A 295 -4.13 -12.48 31.10
C ILE A 295 -5.20 -13.56 30.87
N ASP A 296 -4.80 -14.83 30.89
CA ASP A 296 -5.69 -15.98 30.81
C ASP A 296 -6.45 -16.20 32.15
N PRO A 297 -7.45 -17.09 32.23
CA PRO A 297 -8.26 -17.29 33.43
C PRO A 297 -7.52 -17.80 34.67
N ASN A 298 -6.26 -18.25 34.53
CA ASN A 298 -5.39 -18.66 35.64
C ASN A 298 -4.41 -17.54 36.06
N ALA A 299 -4.37 -16.42 35.32
CA ALA A 299 -3.54 -15.27 35.66
C ALA A 299 -4.05 -14.56 36.93
N PRO A 300 -3.17 -13.86 37.68
CA PRO A 300 -3.61 -13.01 38.78
C PRO A 300 -4.64 -11.97 38.32
N ALA A 301 -5.69 -11.77 39.12
CA ALA A 301 -6.71 -10.77 38.83
C ALA A 301 -6.11 -9.37 38.70
N PRO A 302 -6.64 -8.50 37.81
CA PRO A 302 -6.14 -7.13 37.69
C PRO A 302 -6.47 -6.32 38.95
N PRO A 303 -5.71 -5.23 39.25
CA PRO A 303 -6.00 -4.35 40.38
C PRO A 303 -7.40 -3.72 40.35
N SER A 304 -7.98 -3.57 39.15
CA SER A 304 -9.37 -3.15 38.93
C SER A 304 -9.90 -3.71 37.60
N GLY A 305 -11.21 -3.97 37.53
CA GLY A 305 -11.86 -4.56 36.36
C GLY A 305 -11.66 -6.08 36.25
N SER A 306 -11.57 -6.59 35.01
CA SER A 306 -11.43 -8.03 34.72
C SER A 306 -10.69 -8.29 33.41
N TRP A 307 -9.97 -9.40 33.32
CA TRP A 307 -9.37 -9.91 32.08
C TRP A 307 -10.42 -10.50 31.11
N PRO A 308 -10.09 -10.74 29.82
CA PRO A 308 -10.99 -11.39 28.86
C PRO A 308 -11.45 -12.77 29.35
N LYS A 309 -12.76 -13.03 29.28
CA LYS A 309 -13.37 -14.29 29.72
C LYS A 309 -13.23 -15.44 28.71
N GLN A 310 -12.80 -15.14 27.49
CA GLN A 310 -12.66 -16.08 26.38
C GLN A 310 -11.35 -15.78 25.62
N PRO A 311 -10.67 -16.81 25.08
CA PRO A 311 -9.55 -16.62 24.19
C PRO A 311 -10.03 -16.15 22.80
N VAL A 312 -9.15 -15.49 22.06
CA VAL A 312 -9.38 -15.20 20.64
C VAL A 312 -9.15 -16.47 19.82
N ARG A 313 -10.00 -16.72 18.81
CA ARG A 313 -9.95 -17.91 17.95
C ARG A 313 -9.72 -17.53 16.49
N ALA A 314 -8.56 -17.88 15.95
CA ALA A 314 -8.23 -17.70 14.54
C ALA A 314 -8.64 -18.92 13.72
N TYR A 315 -9.30 -18.71 12.59
CA TYR A 315 -9.65 -19.75 11.61
C TYR A 315 -8.88 -19.52 10.31
N PHE A 316 -8.47 -20.59 9.61
CA PHE A 316 -7.79 -20.45 8.32
C PHE A 316 -8.80 -20.21 7.21
N GLY A 317 -8.67 -19.10 6.49
CA GLY A 317 -9.58 -18.66 5.44
C GLY A 317 -9.15 -17.32 4.83
N TYR A 318 -9.99 -16.73 3.98
CA TYR A 318 -9.77 -15.34 3.56
C TYR A 318 -9.93 -14.40 4.78
N PRO A 319 -9.14 -13.32 4.93
CA PRO A 319 -9.36 -12.33 5.98
C PRO A 319 -10.74 -11.67 5.82
N GLU A 320 -11.66 -12.03 6.71
CA GLU A 320 -12.99 -11.45 6.82
C GLU A 320 -13.10 -10.64 8.11
N ASN A 321 -14.13 -9.80 8.19
CA ASN A 321 -14.33 -8.89 9.31
C ASN A 321 -14.34 -9.59 10.69
N PRO A 322 -13.79 -8.93 11.74
CA PRO A 322 -13.66 -7.47 11.82
C PRO A 322 -12.19 -6.99 11.83
N LEU A 323 -11.84 -6.17 10.84
CA LEU A 323 -10.50 -5.57 10.67
C LEU A 323 -10.52 -4.04 10.91
N VAL A 324 -9.33 -3.43 11.00
CA VAL A 324 -9.07 -1.97 10.98
C VAL A 324 -7.75 -1.67 10.26
N ASP A 325 -7.48 -0.39 9.97
CA ASP A 325 -6.25 0.05 9.31
C ASP A 325 -5.01 -0.06 10.24
N GLU A 326 -3.80 -0.09 9.68
CA GLU A 326 -2.55 -0.12 10.45
C GLU A 326 -2.41 1.10 11.38
N CYS A 327 -1.83 0.89 12.57
CA CYS A 327 -1.68 1.88 13.64
C CYS A 327 -3.02 2.50 14.13
N SER A 328 -4.16 1.83 13.91
CA SER A 328 -5.45 2.22 14.51
C SER A 328 -5.44 2.25 16.06
N PHE A 329 -4.44 1.63 16.67
CA PHE A 329 -4.15 1.69 18.10
C PHE A 329 -2.63 1.56 18.33
N LEU A 330 -2.18 1.74 19.57
CA LEU A 330 -0.76 1.65 19.92
C LEU A 330 -0.23 0.22 19.71
N ASP A 331 0.92 0.12 19.05
CA ASP A 331 1.86 -1.00 19.17
C ASP A 331 3.23 -0.41 19.53
N PHE A 332 3.96 -1.06 20.44
CA PHE A 332 5.30 -0.63 20.85
C PHE A 332 6.43 -1.26 20.02
N ASN A 333 6.10 -2.19 19.12
CA ASN A 333 7.07 -2.85 18.23
C ASN A 333 7.22 -2.10 16.89
N ASN A 334 6.18 -1.39 16.44
CA ASN A 334 6.18 -0.55 15.24
C ASN A 334 6.35 0.96 15.59
N PRO A 335 7.51 1.59 15.30
CA PRO A 335 7.76 3.01 15.54
C PRO A 335 6.86 4.00 14.77
N TRP A 336 6.10 3.55 13.78
CA TRP A 336 5.08 4.37 13.12
C TRP A 336 3.79 4.46 13.94
N CYS A 337 3.55 3.47 14.82
CA CYS A 337 2.37 3.42 15.69
C CYS A 337 2.58 4.04 17.08
N TYR A 338 3.80 4.46 17.43
CA TYR A 338 4.09 5.24 18.64
C TYR A 338 5.09 6.38 18.37
N THR A 339 4.73 7.61 18.74
CA THR A 339 5.61 8.78 18.58
C THR A 339 6.29 9.18 19.89
N GLN A 340 7.48 9.77 19.79
CA GLN A 340 8.21 10.33 20.92
C GLN A 340 8.39 11.85 20.74
N PRO A 341 8.26 12.67 21.79
CA PRO A 341 7.91 12.32 23.17
C PRO A 341 6.41 12.00 23.34
N TRP A 342 6.08 10.85 23.95
CA TRP A 342 4.70 10.43 24.24
C TRP A 342 4.17 11.13 25.50
N PHE A 343 3.07 11.89 25.41
CA PHE A 343 2.46 12.55 26.58
C PHE A 343 1.35 11.71 27.22
N GLY A 344 1.24 11.76 28.55
CA GLY A 344 0.36 10.92 29.38
C GLY A 344 -1.14 11.26 29.37
N ASN A 345 -1.71 11.66 28.24
CA ASN A 345 -3.16 11.87 28.09
C ASN A 345 -3.65 11.27 26.76
N MET A 346 -4.68 10.42 26.79
CA MET A 346 -5.03 9.55 25.65
C MET A 346 -5.92 10.21 24.59
N THR A 347 -5.46 11.34 24.05
CA THR A 347 -5.93 11.90 22.77
C THR A 347 -4.74 12.21 21.89
N ARG A 348 -4.67 11.54 20.73
CA ARG A 348 -3.58 11.61 19.74
C ARG A 348 -3.31 13.07 19.34
N PRO A 349 -2.12 13.65 19.62
CA PRO A 349 -1.66 14.83 18.88
C PRO A 349 -1.61 14.44 17.41
N GLY A 350 -2.20 15.25 16.53
CA GLY A 350 -2.37 14.90 15.11
C GLY A 350 -1.05 14.48 14.48
N VAL A 351 -0.96 13.22 14.05
CA VAL A 351 0.07 12.79 13.11
C VAL A 351 -0.15 13.60 11.83
N PRO A 352 0.86 14.30 11.29
CA PRO A 352 0.73 14.97 10.00
C PRO A 352 0.34 13.94 8.95
N ASP A 353 -0.69 14.24 8.17
CA ASP A 353 -1.36 13.27 7.31
C ASP A 353 -0.47 12.86 6.13
N SER A 354 0.39 11.84 6.35
CA SER A 354 1.17 11.17 5.31
C SER A 354 0.24 10.24 4.53
N GLY A 355 -0.62 10.86 3.71
CA GLY A 355 -1.72 10.24 2.97
C GLY A 355 -1.27 9.37 1.78
N ASP A 356 -0.21 8.59 1.95
CA ASP A 356 0.28 7.58 1.03
C ASP A 356 0.98 6.45 1.79
N TYR A 357 0.30 5.30 1.96
CA TYR A 357 0.65 3.96 1.43
C TYR A 357 -0.38 2.92 1.90
N PHE A 358 -0.80 2.04 0.98
CA PHE A 358 -1.72 0.91 1.19
C PHE A 358 -3.08 1.21 1.83
N ASN A 359 -4.02 1.63 0.99
CA ASN A 359 -5.43 1.28 1.18
C ASN A 359 -6.16 1.10 -0.15
N GLU A 360 -6.35 -0.15 -0.60
CA GLU A 360 -7.40 -0.46 -1.56
C GLU A 360 -8.74 -0.62 -0.80
N ASN A 361 -9.49 0.47 -0.73
CA ASN A 361 -10.89 0.55 -0.31
C ASN A 361 -11.23 0.31 1.18
N SER A 362 -10.87 1.26 2.05
CA SER A 362 -11.71 1.67 3.18
C SER A 362 -12.00 3.19 3.08
N ALA A 363 -13.24 3.59 3.35
CA ALA A 363 -13.77 4.89 2.90
C ALA A 363 -13.85 5.94 4.02
N GLU A 364 -13.40 7.16 3.70
CA GLU A 364 -13.70 8.45 4.33
C GLU A 364 -13.42 8.64 5.85
N LEU A 365 -12.69 9.70 6.21
CA LEU A 365 -13.23 10.80 7.05
C LEU A 365 -12.25 11.98 7.32
N ARG A 366 -12.80 13.20 7.24
CA ARG A 366 -12.34 14.46 7.91
C ARG A 366 -11.15 15.24 7.34
N THR A 367 -11.39 15.87 6.20
CA THR A 367 -10.91 17.24 5.95
C THR A 367 -11.25 18.19 7.12
N THR A 368 -10.37 19.14 7.45
CA THR A 368 -10.67 20.25 8.38
C THR A 368 -10.39 21.60 7.72
N CYS A 369 -11.33 22.54 7.84
CA CYS A 369 -11.21 23.89 7.28
C CYS A 369 -10.39 24.83 8.19
N PRO A 370 -9.55 25.73 7.63
CA PRO A 370 -9.01 26.88 8.36
C PRO A 370 -10.11 27.92 8.69
N PRO A 371 -9.94 28.73 9.75
CA PRO A 371 -10.82 29.86 10.06
C PRO A 371 -10.55 31.08 9.16
N ASP A 372 -11.50 32.02 9.16
CA ASP A 372 -11.62 33.05 8.14
C ASP A 372 -10.94 34.40 8.45
N SER A 373 -10.64 35.15 7.39
CA SER A 373 -10.22 36.57 7.35
C SER A 373 -8.87 37.00 7.97
N SER A 374 -7.98 37.53 7.13
CA SER A 374 -7.83 39.01 7.00
C SER A 374 -6.80 39.41 5.92
N THR A 375 -6.88 40.65 5.46
CA THR A 375 -6.15 41.20 4.29
C THR A 375 -4.76 41.72 4.66
N THR A 376 -3.79 41.70 3.72
CA THR A 376 -2.88 42.84 3.40
C THR A 376 -2.07 42.57 2.12
N THR A 377 -1.83 43.63 1.33
CA THR A 377 -1.13 43.62 0.03
C THR A 377 0.35 44.03 0.17
N SER A 378 1.27 43.47 -0.64
CA SER A 378 2.51 44.17 -1.05
C SER A 378 3.19 43.50 -2.27
N THR A 379 4.17 44.18 -2.87
CA THR A 379 4.58 44.02 -4.28
C THR A 379 6.00 43.50 -4.53
N THR A 380 6.16 42.83 -5.67
CA THR A 380 7.35 42.56 -6.51
C THR A 380 8.70 43.26 -6.24
N VAL A 381 9.82 42.51 -6.37
CA VAL A 381 11.05 42.87 -7.15
C VAL A 381 11.75 41.60 -7.69
N GLN A 382 12.38 41.68 -8.88
CA GLN A 382 13.42 40.78 -9.44
C GLN A 382 14.58 41.65 -9.98
N PRO A 383 15.88 41.25 -9.93
CA PRO A 383 16.54 40.37 -10.94
C PRO A 383 17.54 39.32 -10.32
N LYS A 384 18.04 38.22 -10.92
CA LYS A 384 18.62 37.89 -12.28
C LYS A 384 20.08 38.38 -12.45
N PRO A 385 21.04 37.68 -13.13
CA PRO A 385 21.15 36.27 -13.61
C PRO A 385 22.45 35.52 -13.16
N THR A 386 22.61 34.24 -13.56
CA THR A 386 23.88 33.66 -14.12
C THR A 386 23.53 32.44 -15.00
N GLN A 387 24.37 32.16 -16.01
CA GLN A 387 24.22 31.16 -17.08
C GLN A 387 25.19 29.97 -16.91
N THR A 388 25.18 28.85 -17.65
CA THR A 388 24.14 27.94 -18.20
C THR A 388 24.89 26.72 -18.77
N VAL A 389 24.34 25.51 -18.63
CA VAL A 389 24.49 24.42 -19.62
C VAL A 389 23.10 23.81 -19.84
N LYS A 390 22.79 23.36 -21.06
CA LYS A 390 21.47 22.85 -21.44
C LYS A 390 21.51 21.35 -21.76
N GLU A 391 20.54 20.61 -21.22
CA GLU A 391 19.99 19.43 -21.87
C GLU A 391 18.81 19.84 -22.79
N PRO A 392 18.41 19.01 -23.78
CA PRO A 392 17.30 19.31 -24.67
C PRO A 392 15.96 19.34 -23.92
N VAL A 393 15.18 20.39 -24.14
CA VAL A 393 13.83 20.54 -23.58
C VAL A 393 12.82 19.90 -24.54
N PRO A 394 11.95 18.97 -24.10
CA PRO A 394 10.87 18.46 -24.94
C PRO A 394 9.90 19.60 -25.30
N GLU A 395 9.34 19.58 -26.52
CA GLU A 395 8.50 20.69 -26.98
C GLU A 395 7.27 20.89 -26.07
N PRO A 396 6.93 22.15 -25.73
CA PRO A 396 5.76 22.45 -24.92
C PRO A 396 4.49 22.12 -25.72
N SER A 397 3.49 21.57 -25.02
CA SER A 397 2.15 21.32 -25.60
C SER A 397 1.62 22.58 -26.30
N PRO A 398 1.05 22.47 -27.53
CA PRO A 398 0.49 23.61 -28.25
C PRO A 398 -0.79 24.16 -27.59
N TYR A 399 -1.31 23.49 -26.56
CA TYR A 399 -2.59 23.79 -25.93
C TYR A 399 -2.49 24.60 -24.63
N GLU A 400 -3.28 25.66 -24.57
CA GLU A 400 -3.51 26.47 -23.38
C GLU A 400 -4.18 25.62 -22.28
N GLN A 401 -3.72 25.75 -21.04
CA GLN A 401 -4.35 25.09 -19.89
C GLN A 401 -5.34 26.04 -19.20
N GLY A 402 -6.44 25.51 -18.67
CA GLY A 402 -7.43 26.29 -17.94
C GLY A 402 -6.85 26.98 -16.71
N ASP A 403 -7.07 28.29 -16.60
CA ASP A 403 -6.62 29.11 -15.49
C ASP A 403 -7.58 28.93 -14.30
N ALA A 404 -7.09 28.27 -13.24
CA ALA A 404 -7.84 28.02 -12.02
C ALA A 404 -8.37 29.30 -11.34
N ARG A 405 -7.76 30.48 -11.59
CA ARG A 405 -8.24 31.78 -11.09
C ARG A 405 -9.53 32.25 -11.79
N THR A 406 -9.89 31.60 -12.90
CA THR A 406 -11.15 31.82 -13.63
C THR A 406 -12.19 30.73 -13.35
N ASN A 407 -11.92 29.79 -12.42
CA ASN A 407 -12.89 28.81 -11.97
C ASN A 407 -14.11 29.50 -11.37
N THR A 408 -15.29 29.16 -11.88
CA THR A 408 -16.59 29.59 -11.36
C THR A 408 -17.46 28.38 -11.10
N LEU A 409 -18.02 28.31 -9.90
CA LEU A 409 -18.89 27.22 -9.45
C LEU A 409 -20.37 27.62 -9.61
N LYS A 410 -21.18 26.71 -10.11
CA LYS A 410 -22.64 26.77 -10.08
C LYS A 410 -23.18 25.47 -9.49
N CYS A 411 -23.68 25.55 -8.26
CA CYS A 411 -24.39 24.47 -7.59
C CYS A 411 -25.83 24.32 -8.09
N TYR A 412 -26.41 23.13 -7.95
CA TYR A 412 -27.83 22.90 -8.29
C TYR A 412 -28.78 23.26 -7.14
N ASN A 413 -28.35 23.14 -5.89
CA ASN A 413 -29.07 23.57 -4.67
C ASN A 413 -30.46 22.93 -4.46
N GLY A 414 -30.70 21.76 -5.06
CA GLY A 414 -31.96 21.03 -5.01
C GLY A 414 -32.13 20.15 -6.24
N GLY A 415 -32.89 19.06 -6.09
CA GLY A 415 -33.04 18.02 -7.12
C GLY A 415 -33.22 16.66 -6.45
N GLU A 416 -32.64 15.63 -7.06
CA GLU A 416 -32.34 14.38 -6.34
C GLU A 416 -31.05 14.56 -5.53
N ASP A 417 -30.92 13.88 -4.38
CA ASP A 417 -29.71 13.88 -3.55
C ASP A 417 -29.06 12.49 -3.50
N THR A 418 -27.76 12.43 -3.18
CA THR A 418 -27.07 11.15 -3.00
C THR A 418 -25.92 11.20 -1.99
N GLU A 419 -25.39 10.03 -1.64
CA GLU A 419 -24.22 9.86 -0.78
C GLU A 419 -22.93 10.19 -1.55
N ARG A 420 -22.02 10.96 -0.94
CA ARG A 420 -20.75 11.38 -1.57
C ARG A 420 -19.93 10.23 -2.13
N VAL A 421 -19.91 9.07 -1.46
CA VAL A 421 -19.22 7.86 -1.92
C VAL A 421 -19.66 7.42 -3.34
N ARG A 422 -20.93 7.63 -3.71
CA ARG A 422 -21.44 7.31 -5.06
C ARG A 422 -21.02 8.35 -6.10
N MET A 423 -20.97 9.62 -5.70
CA MET A 423 -20.40 10.67 -6.54
C MET A 423 -18.93 10.37 -6.83
N VAL A 424 -18.16 9.98 -5.80
CA VAL A 424 -16.73 9.64 -5.92
C VAL A 424 -16.50 8.38 -6.78
N ASP A 425 -17.35 7.36 -6.71
CA ASP A 425 -17.29 6.20 -7.62
C ASP A 425 -17.54 6.62 -9.09
N ALA A 426 -18.58 7.42 -9.34
CA ALA A 426 -18.85 7.98 -10.68
C ALA A 426 -17.71 8.88 -11.20
N MET A 427 -17.09 9.67 -10.31
CA MET A 427 -15.94 10.51 -10.64
C MET A 427 -14.71 9.71 -11.06
N ASN A 428 -14.37 8.65 -10.30
CA ASN A 428 -13.24 7.78 -10.64
C ASN A 428 -13.47 7.11 -12.00
N ARG A 429 -14.64 6.50 -12.21
CA ARG A 429 -14.99 5.85 -13.49
C ARG A 429 -14.93 6.83 -14.66
N PHE A 430 -15.38 8.07 -14.48
CA PHE A 430 -15.26 9.09 -15.52
C PHE A 430 -13.81 9.48 -15.80
N CYS A 431 -13.01 9.72 -14.75
CA CYS A 431 -11.60 10.07 -14.90
C CYS A 431 -10.77 8.95 -15.52
N ASP A 432 -11.08 7.69 -15.25
CA ASP A 432 -10.42 6.52 -15.85
C ASP A 432 -10.81 6.37 -17.32
N LEU A 433 -12.10 6.57 -17.66
CA LEU A 433 -12.56 6.53 -19.04
C LEU A 433 -11.95 7.62 -19.94
N VAL A 434 -11.53 8.76 -19.39
CA VAL A 434 -10.90 9.85 -20.16
C VAL A 434 -9.37 9.86 -20.11
N GLU A 435 -8.72 8.95 -19.36
CA GLU A 435 -7.25 8.88 -19.24
C GLU A 435 -6.55 8.69 -20.59
N HIS A 436 -7.12 7.89 -21.49
CA HIS A 436 -6.56 7.59 -22.81
C HIS A 436 -7.28 8.34 -23.95
N SER A 437 -8.01 9.41 -23.65
CA SER A 437 -8.70 10.24 -24.65
C SER A 437 -7.83 11.40 -25.15
N ASP A 438 -8.01 11.83 -26.40
CA ASP A 438 -7.46 13.10 -26.88
C ASP A 438 -8.29 14.27 -26.34
N LEU A 439 -7.80 14.90 -25.27
CA LEU A 439 -8.47 15.98 -24.56
C LEU A 439 -8.18 17.36 -25.15
N GLY A 440 -8.23 17.46 -26.48
CA GLY A 440 -8.04 18.68 -27.25
C GLY A 440 -9.27 19.61 -27.34
N PRO A 441 -9.17 20.72 -28.10
CA PRO A 441 -10.26 21.66 -28.30
C PRO A 441 -11.50 21.00 -28.90
N GLY A 442 -12.63 21.10 -28.22
CA GLY A 442 -13.91 20.55 -28.68
C GLY A 442 -14.21 19.14 -28.19
N PHE A 443 -13.32 18.55 -27.39
CA PHE A 443 -13.63 17.31 -26.68
C PHE A 443 -14.89 17.48 -25.82
N PHE A 444 -15.86 16.59 -26.00
CA PHE A 444 -17.02 16.46 -25.14
C PHE A 444 -17.27 14.99 -24.84
N ARG A 445 -17.40 14.65 -23.56
CA ARG A 445 -17.85 13.33 -23.13
C ARG A 445 -18.77 13.46 -21.94
N SER A 446 -19.86 12.68 -21.95
CA SER A 446 -20.80 12.54 -20.85
C SER A 446 -21.12 11.07 -20.67
N GLU A 447 -21.07 10.61 -19.43
CA GLU A 447 -21.38 9.22 -19.03
C GLU A 447 -22.40 9.24 -17.88
N LYS A 448 -22.99 8.09 -17.54
CA LYS A 448 -23.85 7.96 -16.35
C LYS A 448 -23.65 6.60 -15.66
N TRP A 449 -23.80 6.57 -14.34
CA TRP A 449 -23.79 5.33 -13.54
C TRP A 449 -24.99 5.26 -12.60
N ASP A 450 -25.65 4.11 -12.60
CA ASP A 450 -26.94 3.91 -11.93
C ASP A 450 -26.75 3.16 -10.60
N TYR A 451 -27.15 3.77 -9.49
CA TYR A 451 -27.01 3.23 -8.13
C TYR A 451 -28.39 2.93 -7.51
N PRO A 452 -28.57 1.83 -6.74
CA PRO A 452 -29.86 1.52 -6.09
C PRO A 452 -30.36 2.66 -5.20
N TYR A 453 -31.64 3.03 -5.31
CA TYR A 453 -32.19 4.13 -4.53
C TYR A 453 -32.42 3.77 -3.04
N ASN A 454 -31.75 4.48 -2.14
CA ASN A 454 -31.72 4.13 -0.71
C ASN A 454 -33.03 4.38 0.05
N ARG A 455 -34.06 4.95 -0.59
CA ARG A 455 -35.38 5.19 0.02
C ARG A 455 -36.53 4.49 -0.72
N GLY A 456 -36.25 3.42 -1.47
CA GLY A 456 -37.29 2.55 -2.07
C GLY A 456 -36.96 2.08 -3.49
N VAL A 457 -37.97 2.05 -4.36
CA VAL A 457 -37.83 1.59 -5.76
C VAL A 457 -37.26 2.71 -6.64
N GLY A 458 -36.34 2.35 -7.54
CA GLY A 458 -35.69 3.22 -8.52
C GLY A 458 -34.17 3.21 -8.41
N PHE A 459 -33.52 4.04 -9.24
CA PHE A 459 -32.08 4.25 -9.27
C PHE A 459 -31.75 5.74 -9.19
N VAL A 460 -30.59 6.08 -8.63
CA VAL A 460 -29.94 7.38 -8.81
C VAL A 460 -28.91 7.22 -9.92
N SER A 461 -29.16 7.83 -11.07
CA SER A 461 -28.22 7.94 -12.20
C SER A 461 -27.31 9.14 -11.95
N ILE A 462 -26.03 8.93 -11.64
CA ILE A 462 -25.06 10.04 -11.52
C ILE A 462 -24.46 10.30 -12.89
N HIS A 463 -24.81 11.44 -13.48
CA HIS A 463 -24.27 11.92 -14.74
C HIS A 463 -22.96 12.67 -14.48
N VAL A 464 -21.94 12.39 -15.28
CA VAL A 464 -20.63 13.07 -15.22
C VAL A 464 -20.24 13.50 -16.62
N ALA A 465 -19.74 14.72 -16.79
CA ALA A 465 -19.31 15.22 -18.10
C ALA A 465 -18.12 16.19 -18.05
N LEU A 466 -17.34 16.16 -19.12
CA LEU A 466 -16.27 17.12 -19.45
C LEU A 466 -16.55 17.72 -20.84
N GLU A 467 -16.48 19.04 -20.92
CA GLU A 467 -16.58 19.83 -22.15
C GLU A 467 -15.36 20.76 -22.25
N ILE A 468 -14.59 20.63 -23.33
CA ILE A 468 -13.43 21.47 -23.65
C ILE A 468 -13.80 22.38 -24.82
N LYS A 469 -13.55 23.68 -24.66
CA LYS A 469 -14.06 24.73 -25.54
C LYS A 469 -13.52 24.65 -26.98
N ALA A 470 -14.34 24.21 -27.93
CA ALA A 470 -13.98 24.02 -29.34
C ALA A 470 -13.25 25.19 -30.00
N ASN A 471 -13.78 26.42 -29.86
CA ASN A 471 -13.20 27.62 -30.47
C ASN A 471 -12.13 28.25 -29.57
N SER A 472 -11.08 27.50 -29.24
CA SER A 472 -9.97 27.97 -28.39
C SER A 472 -8.70 27.16 -28.61
N LYS A 473 -7.59 27.55 -27.96
CA LYS A 473 -6.38 26.72 -27.85
C LYS A 473 -6.43 25.72 -26.69
N CYS A 474 -7.56 25.58 -26.00
CA CYS A 474 -7.64 24.83 -24.76
C CYS A 474 -7.58 23.33 -24.98
N GLY A 475 -6.78 22.63 -24.17
CA GLY A 475 -6.76 21.17 -24.09
C GLY A 475 -6.34 20.75 -22.69
N PHE A 476 -6.95 19.71 -22.12
CA PHE A 476 -6.68 19.29 -20.75
C PHE A 476 -5.50 18.31 -20.74
N LYS A 477 -4.35 18.73 -20.20
CA LYS A 477 -3.28 17.76 -19.90
C LYS A 477 -3.79 16.82 -18.80
N TYR A 478 -4.02 15.56 -19.13
CA TYR A 478 -4.55 14.59 -18.17
C TYR A 478 -3.64 14.44 -16.95
N ASP A 479 -4.28 14.53 -15.78
CA ASP A 479 -3.79 14.11 -14.47
C ASP A 479 -5.03 13.64 -13.69
N LYS A 480 -4.99 12.43 -13.12
CA LYS A 480 -6.15 11.82 -12.46
C LYS A 480 -6.57 12.61 -11.21
N ASN A 481 -5.62 13.14 -10.45
CA ASN A 481 -5.91 13.97 -9.27
C ASN A 481 -6.54 15.30 -9.67
N LEU A 482 -6.08 15.92 -10.76
CA LEU A 482 -6.68 17.16 -11.28
C LEU A 482 -8.09 16.93 -11.84
N CYS A 483 -8.33 15.81 -12.53
CA CYS A 483 -9.66 15.40 -12.99
C CYS A 483 -10.62 15.20 -11.82
N LEU A 484 -10.21 14.42 -10.82
CA LEU A 484 -10.98 14.20 -9.60
C LEU A 484 -11.21 15.50 -8.82
N HIS A 485 -10.22 16.40 -8.75
CA HIS A 485 -10.35 17.69 -8.07
C HIS A 485 -11.37 18.60 -8.75
N TYR A 486 -11.36 18.71 -10.08
CA TYR A 486 -12.37 19.49 -10.80
C TYR A 486 -13.79 18.96 -10.57
N LEU A 487 -13.98 17.64 -10.46
CA LEU A 487 -15.29 17.07 -10.15
C LEU A 487 -15.64 17.13 -8.65
N SER A 488 -14.67 17.08 -7.74
CA SER A 488 -14.93 17.17 -6.30
C SER A 488 -15.39 18.56 -5.86
N VAL A 489 -14.95 19.63 -6.55
CA VAL A 489 -15.38 21.01 -6.25
C VAL A 489 -16.91 21.15 -6.22
N PRO A 490 -17.67 20.80 -7.28
CA PRO A 490 -19.14 20.84 -7.23
C PRO A 490 -19.79 19.79 -6.32
N THR A 491 -19.17 18.63 -6.05
CA THR A 491 -19.71 17.65 -5.08
C THR A 491 -19.61 18.15 -3.63
N ASP A 492 -18.46 18.71 -3.23
CA ASP A 492 -18.20 19.01 -1.83
C ASP A 492 -18.47 20.47 -1.43
N SER A 493 -18.37 21.41 -2.37
CA SER A 493 -18.50 22.86 -2.08
C SER A 493 -19.94 23.38 -2.20
N CYS A 494 -20.87 22.55 -2.68
CA CYS A 494 -22.27 22.90 -2.85
C CYS A 494 -23.14 22.49 -1.66
N ASP A 495 -22.94 21.28 -1.14
CA ASP A 495 -23.74 20.71 -0.05
C ASP A 495 -22.88 20.50 1.20
N CYS A 496 -22.51 21.63 1.83
CA CYS A 496 -21.57 21.67 2.95
C CYS A 496 -22.13 21.16 4.29
N HIS A 497 -23.42 20.82 4.37
CA HIS A 497 -24.09 20.43 5.62
C HIS A 497 -23.87 18.97 6.03
N GLY A 498 -23.20 18.16 5.20
CA GLY A 498 -22.88 16.78 5.52
C GLY A 498 -22.10 16.06 4.43
N VAL A 499 -21.83 14.78 4.69
CA VAL A 499 -21.18 13.86 3.73
C VAL A 499 -22.21 13.30 2.74
N ASN A 500 -23.48 13.23 3.13
CA ASN A 500 -24.60 12.81 2.26
C ASN A 500 -25.50 14.01 1.95
N GLY A 501 -26.41 13.85 0.99
CA GLY A 501 -27.28 14.94 0.52
C GLY A 501 -26.60 15.78 -0.57
N LYS A 502 -25.74 15.16 -1.39
CA LYS A 502 -25.02 15.83 -2.47
C LYS A 502 -25.94 15.97 -3.70
N HIS A 503 -26.18 17.20 -4.13
CA HIS A 503 -26.86 17.55 -5.38
C HIS A 503 -25.85 17.83 -6.51
N GLY A 504 -24.59 18.11 -6.19
CA GLY A 504 -23.56 18.39 -7.19
C GLY A 504 -23.74 19.75 -7.89
N GLY A 505 -23.24 19.84 -9.12
CA GLY A 505 -23.17 21.10 -9.85
C GLY A 505 -22.22 21.10 -11.05
N ILE A 506 -21.84 22.31 -11.46
CA ILE A 506 -20.97 22.60 -12.60
C ILE A 506 -19.83 23.50 -12.13
N VAL A 507 -18.58 23.15 -12.40
CA VAL A 507 -17.44 24.09 -12.36
C VAL A 507 -16.93 24.36 -13.77
N LYS A 508 -16.68 25.63 -14.09
CA LYS A 508 -16.21 26.05 -15.42
C LYS A 508 -15.15 27.13 -15.31
N ASN A 509 -14.25 27.22 -16.29
CA ASN A 509 -13.23 28.27 -16.39
C ASN A 509 -13.08 28.78 -17.83
N ASN A 510 -11.97 29.44 -18.17
CA ASN A 510 -11.68 29.92 -19.53
C ASN A 510 -11.69 28.81 -20.60
N CYS A 511 -11.39 27.57 -20.22
CA CYS A 511 -11.11 26.44 -21.10
C CYS A 511 -12.05 25.23 -20.97
N TYR A 512 -12.41 24.85 -19.74
CA TYR A 512 -13.14 23.62 -19.44
C TYR A 512 -14.45 23.91 -18.72
N LYS A 513 -15.40 22.97 -18.85
CA LYS A 513 -16.60 22.86 -18.04
C LYS A 513 -16.74 21.39 -17.60
N TRP A 514 -16.80 21.19 -16.30
CA TRP A 514 -17.01 19.90 -15.65
C TRP A 514 -18.38 19.90 -14.98
N THR A 515 -19.12 18.82 -15.14
CA THR A 515 -20.47 18.64 -14.58
C THR A 515 -20.53 17.33 -13.80
N ILE A 516 -21.15 17.36 -12.62
CA ILE A 516 -21.59 16.16 -11.91
C ILE A 516 -23.01 16.36 -11.35
N ASP A 517 -23.92 15.44 -11.65
CA ASP A 517 -25.36 15.66 -11.52
C ASP A 517 -26.12 14.35 -11.19
N PRO A 518 -26.57 14.13 -9.94
CA PRO A 518 -27.37 12.98 -9.55
C PRO A 518 -28.84 13.20 -9.97
N ASN A 519 -29.34 12.30 -10.82
CA ASN A 519 -30.71 12.34 -11.33
C ASN A 519 -31.45 11.05 -10.95
N ARG A 520 -32.73 11.14 -10.59
CA ARG A 520 -33.54 9.95 -10.31
C ARG A 520 -34.09 9.32 -11.59
N HIS A 521 -33.98 8.00 -11.71
CA HIS A 521 -34.56 7.24 -12.81
C HIS A 521 -35.39 6.05 -12.28
N PHE A 522 -36.44 5.69 -13.01
CA PHE A 522 -37.25 4.50 -12.76
C PHE A 522 -37.15 3.59 -13.98
N SER A 523 -36.81 2.32 -13.75
CA SER A 523 -36.76 1.26 -14.77
C SER A 523 -38.16 0.75 -15.12
#